data_AF-A0A256WN97-F1
#
_entry.id   AF-A0A256WN97-F1
#
_cell.length_a   1.000
_cell.length_b   1.000
_cell.length_c   1.000
_cell.angle_alpha   90.00
_cell.angle_beta   90.00
_cell.angle_gamma   90.00
#
_symmetry.space_group_name_H-M   'P 1'
#
loop_
_entity.id
_entity.type
_entity.pdbx_description
1 polymer ?
#
loop_
_entity_poly.entity_id
_entity_poly.type
_entity_poly.pdbx_seq_one_letter_code
_entity_poly.pdbx_strand_id
1 'polypeptide(L)'
;MIFSSLVFLYVFLPIVLLVYYVIKDSYRNYFLFLSSLVFFAWGGVSYSILLIFSIIFNYFIGRKLGGSSHSKLWLSVGVIINLSFLGVFKYADLFTETINVFLGWTHQLCDITIFPYK
;
A
#
# COMPACT_ATOMS: atom_id res chain seq x y z
N MET A 1 -10.23 -7.66 1.90
CA MET A 1 -11.54 -7.38 2.53
C MET A 1 -11.64 -5.89 2.73
N ILE A 2 -12.83 -5.31 2.79
CA ILE A 2 -13.00 -3.91 3.16
C ILE A 2 -13.11 -3.84 4.69
N PHE A 3 -12.54 -2.82 5.33
CA PHE A 3 -12.61 -2.63 6.78
C PHE A 3 -14.06 -2.55 7.31
N SER A 4 -14.99 -2.04 6.50
CA SER A 4 -16.41 -1.96 6.84
C SER A 4 -17.21 -3.24 6.56
N SER A 5 -16.56 -4.32 6.10
CA SER A 5 -17.26 -5.57 5.79
C SER A 5 -17.64 -6.34 7.05
N LEU A 6 -18.82 -6.99 7.03
CA LEU A 6 -19.28 -7.87 8.11
C LEU A 6 -18.28 -9.01 8.38
N VAL A 7 -17.66 -9.54 7.33
CA VAL A 7 -16.63 -10.59 7.44
C VAL A 7 -15.41 -10.08 8.21
N PHE A 8 -14.99 -8.83 7.98
CA PHE A 8 -13.89 -8.26 8.75
C PHE A 8 -14.25 -8.12 10.25
N LEU A 9 -15.42 -7.53 10.53
CA LEU A 9 -15.82 -7.17 11.90
C LEU A 9 -16.16 -8.40 12.75
N TYR A 10 -16.88 -9.38 12.19
CA TYR A 10 -17.41 -10.52 12.95
C TYR A 10 -16.56 -11.80 12.83
N VAL A 11 -15.68 -11.90 11.84
CA VAL A 11 -14.87 -13.12 11.64
C VAL A 11 -13.38 -12.82 11.77
N PHE A 12 -12.85 -11.93 10.94
CA PHE A 12 -11.41 -11.67 10.91
C PHE A 12 -10.90 -11.05 12.22
N LEU A 13 -11.52 -9.95 12.67
CA LEU A 13 -11.08 -9.22 13.86
C LEU A 13 -11.14 -10.07 15.14
N PRO A 14 -12.24 -10.80 15.45
CA PRO A 14 -12.30 -11.64 16.64
C PRO A 14 -11.26 -12.76 16.62
N ILE A 15 -11.04 -13.41 15.46
CA ILE A 15 -10.03 -14.47 15.32
C ILE A 15 -8.63 -13.91 15.55
N VAL A 16 -8.29 -12.77 14.93
CA VAL A 16 -6.97 -12.13 15.10
C VAL A 16 -6.75 -11.74 16.57
N LEU A 17 -7.76 -11.16 17.24
CA LEU A 17 -7.65 -10.81 18.65
C LEU A 17 -7.49 -12.04 19.56
N LEU A 18 -8.26 -13.11 19.32
CA LEU A 18 -8.13 -14.35 20.10
C LEU A 18 -6.72 -14.93 19.99
N VAL A 19 -6.17 -15.03 18.77
CA VAL A 19 -4.81 -15.53 18.56
C VAL A 19 -3.77 -14.58 19.17
N TYR A 20 -3.97 -13.26 19.08
CA TYR A 20 -3.09 -12.26 19.68
C TYR A 20 -2.96 -12.45 21.21
N TYR A 21 -4.06 -12.74 21.91
CA TYR A 21 -4.01 -12.96 23.35
C TYR A 21 -3.43 -14.32 23.75
N VAL A 22 -3.57 -15.34 22.91
CA VAL A 22 -3.04 -16.69 23.16
C VAL A 22 -1.55 -16.82 22.83
N ILE A 23 -1.07 -16.10 21.82
CA ILE A 23 0.31 -16.23 21.37
C ILE A 23 1.31 -15.57 22.35
N LYS A 24 2.50 -16.16 22.43
CA LYS A 24 3.61 -15.65 23.24
C LYS A 24 4.03 -14.25 22.79
N ASP A 25 4.40 -13.42 23.77
CA ASP A 25 4.65 -11.98 23.58
C ASP A 25 5.67 -11.67 22.46
N SER A 26 6.69 -12.53 22.32
CA SER A 26 7.73 -12.41 21.29
C SER A 26 7.20 -12.53 19.85
N TYR A 27 6.06 -13.19 19.63
CA TYR A 27 5.49 -13.43 18.30
C TYR A 27 4.29 -12.54 17.97
N ARG A 28 3.79 -11.76 18.94
CA ARG A 28 2.60 -10.91 18.76
C ARG A 28 2.74 -9.94 17.60
N ASN A 29 3.87 -9.24 17.51
CA ASN A 29 4.12 -8.28 16.44
C ASN A 29 4.23 -8.94 15.07
N TYR A 30 4.89 -10.10 14.99
CA TYR A 30 4.96 -10.87 13.75
C TYR A 30 3.59 -11.35 13.30
N PHE A 31 2.76 -11.85 14.24
CA PHE A 31 1.40 -12.28 13.96
C PHE A 31 0.51 -11.13 13.48
N LEU A 32 0.55 -9.97 14.15
CA LEU A 32 -0.21 -8.79 13.73
C LEU A 32 0.24 -8.29 12.36
N PHE A 33 1.54 -8.27 12.10
CA PHE A 33 2.09 -7.91 10.79
C PHE A 33 1.58 -8.83 9.69
N LEU A 34 1.67 -10.15 9.89
CA LEU A 34 1.22 -11.13 8.90
C LEU A 34 -0.29 -11.08 8.68
N SER A 35 -1.07 -10.92 9.76
CA SER A 35 -2.52 -10.76 9.69
C SER A 35 -2.90 -9.52 8.89
N SER A 36 -2.18 -8.41 9.09
CA SER A 36 -2.39 -7.16 8.34
C SER A 36 -2.11 -7.34 6.85
N LEU A 37 -1.05 -8.08 6.49
CA LEU A 37 -0.75 -8.40 5.10
C LEU A 37 -1.83 -9.28 4.45
N VAL A 38 -2.32 -10.30 5.16
CA VAL A 38 -3.40 -11.16 4.67
C VAL A 38 -4.68 -10.36 4.44
N PHE A 39 -5.02 -9.46 5.36
CA PHE A 39 -6.18 -8.57 5.22
C PHE A 39 -6.10 -7.70 3.97
N PHE A 40 -4.93 -7.11 3.71
CA PHE A 40 -4.67 -6.30 2.51
C PHE A 40 -4.71 -7.14 1.23
N ALA A 41 -4.07 -8.33 1.22
CA ALA A 41 -4.03 -9.24 0.08
C ALA A 41 -5.41 -9.74 -0.37
N TRP A 42 -6.36 -9.83 0.55
CA TRP A 42 -7.68 -10.39 0.27
C TRP A 42 -8.49 -9.60 -0.77
N GLY A 43 -8.32 -8.29 -0.86
CA GLY A 43 -9.06 -7.45 -1.83
C GLY A 43 -8.42 -7.38 -3.23
N GLY A 44 -7.24 -7.97 -3.41
CA GLY A 44 -6.45 -7.86 -4.63
C GLY A 44 -4.96 -7.99 -4.34
N VAL A 45 -4.32 -9.01 -4.93
CA VAL A 45 -2.90 -9.32 -4.69
C VAL A 45 -1.98 -8.24 -5.29
N SER A 46 -2.41 -7.62 -6.39
CA SER A 46 -1.65 -6.61 -7.13
C SER A 46 -1.20 -5.42 -6.28
N TYR A 47 -2.14 -4.76 -5.60
CA TYR A 47 -1.84 -3.63 -4.72
C TYR A 47 -1.06 -4.04 -3.46
N SER A 48 -1.20 -5.31 -3.06
CA SER A 48 -0.52 -5.83 -1.88
C SER A 48 0.97 -6.06 -2.11
N ILE A 49 1.37 -6.44 -3.33
CA ILE A 49 2.78 -6.50 -3.73
C ILE A 49 3.42 -5.11 -3.67
N LEU A 50 2.73 -4.08 -4.18
CA LEU A 50 3.18 -2.70 -4.08
C LEU A 50 3.32 -2.26 -2.62
N LEU A 51 2.36 -2.61 -1.77
CA LEU A 51 2.39 -2.32 -0.34
C LEU A 51 3.59 -2.99 0.34
N ILE A 52 3.86 -4.28 0.06
CA ILE A 52 5.02 -4.99 0.60
C ILE A 52 6.32 -4.32 0.16
N PHE A 53 6.44 -3.98 -1.12
CA PHE A 53 7.59 -3.23 -1.64
C PHE A 53 7.76 -1.90 -0.91
N SER A 54 6.67 -1.13 -0.73
CA SER A 54 6.69 0.13 -0.01
C SER A 54 7.12 -0.03 1.45
N ILE A 55 6.64 -1.06 2.17
CA ILE A 55 7.06 -1.34 3.54
C ILE A 55 8.57 -1.60 3.61
N ILE A 56 9.07 -2.49 2.74
CA ILE A 56 10.50 -2.86 2.71
C ILE A 56 11.36 -1.63 2.38
N PHE A 57 10.97 -0.88 1.35
CA PHE A 57 11.68 0.32 0.92
C PHE A 57 11.74 1.37 2.04
N ASN A 58 10.59 1.71 2.63
CA ASN A 58 10.51 2.68 3.72
C ASN A 58 11.25 2.22 4.97
N TYR A 59 11.27 0.91 5.26
CA TYR A 59 12.06 0.34 6.36
C TYR A 59 13.56 0.60 6.16
N PHE A 60 14.09 0.36 4.95
CA PHE A 60 15.50 0.62 4.66
C PHE A 60 15.85 2.11 4.71
N ILE A 61 14.99 2.97 4.16
CA ILE A 61 15.14 4.43 4.26
C ILE A 61 15.17 4.86 5.74
N GLY A 62 14.21 4.41 6.54
CA GLY A 62 14.15 4.69 7.98
C GLY A 62 15.41 4.26 8.73
N ARG A 63 15.97 3.09 8.42
CA ARG A 63 17.25 2.67 9.03
C ARG A 63 18.43 3.57 8.60
N LYS A 64 18.47 4.02 7.35
CA LYS A 64 19.53 4.91 6.86
C LYS A 64 19.43 6.32 7.45
N LEU A 65 18.22 6.78 7.80
CA LEU A 65 18.00 8.05 8.49
C LEU A 65 18.59 8.09 9.90
N GLY A 66 18.53 6.97 10.64
CA GLY A 66 18.92 6.88 12.06
C GLY A 66 20.43 6.98 12.36
N GLY A 67 21.28 7.33 11.39
CA GLY A 67 22.74 7.42 11.61
C GLY A 67 23.53 8.05 10.47
N SER A 68 22.89 8.83 9.59
CA SER A 68 23.55 9.43 8.42
C SER A 68 23.75 10.93 8.59
N SER A 69 24.90 11.45 8.13
CA SER A 69 25.09 12.89 7.93
C SER A 69 24.17 13.46 6.82
N HIS A 70 23.64 12.57 5.96
CA HIS A 70 22.79 12.91 4.82
C HIS A 70 21.30 12.60 5.06
N SER A 71 20.82 12.61 6.31
CA SER A 71 19.43 12.24 6.63
C SER A 71 18.38 13.06 5.86
N LYS A 72 18.65 14.33 5.53
CA LYS A 72 17.77 15.15 4.69
C LYS A 72 17.62 14.59 3.28
N LEU A 73 18.69 14.07 2.68
CA LEU A 73 18.65 13.48 1.34
C LEU A 73 17.84 12.18 1.34
N TRP A 74 18.08 11.29 2.31
CA TRP A 74 17.32 10.03 2.45
C TRP A 74 15.84 10.27 2.69
N LEU A 75 15.50 11.29 3.49
CA LEU A 75 14.12 11.70 3.71
C LEU A 75 13.48 12.20 2.41
N SER A 76 14.15 13.11 1.68
CA SER A 76 13.63 13.63 0.41
C SER A 76 13.40 12.52 -0.61
N VAL A 77 14.36 11.60 -0.75
CA VAL A 77 14.22 10.44 -1.67
C VAL A 77 13.02 9.57 -1.27
N GLY A 78 12.88 9.24 0.02
CA GLY A 78 11.74 8.48 0.53
C GLY A 78 10.41 9.15 0.23
N VAL A 79 10.30 10.45 0.52
CA VAL A 79 9.10 11.25 0.28
C VAL A 79 8.77 11.30 -1.21
N ILE A 80 9.73 11.62 -2.08
CA ILE A 80 9.53 11.70 -3.53
C ILE A 80 9.00 10.38 -4.09
N ILE A 81 9.55 9.25 -3.66
CA ILE A 81 9.12 7.93 -4.15
C ILE A 81 7.70 7.60 -3.69
N ASN A 82 7.37 7.84 -2.42
CA ASN A 82 6.00 7.61 -1.92
C ASN A 82 4.98 8.52 -2.62
N LEU A 83 5.30 9.80 -2.82
CA LEU A 83 4.45 10.73 -3.58
C LEU A 83 4.30 10.31 -5.05
N SER A 84 5.37 9.81 -5.67
CA SER A 84 5.32 9.31 -7.05
C SER A 84 4.36 8.11 -7.16
N PHE A 85 4.42 7.16 -6.24
CA PHE A 85 3.46 6.06 -6.19
C PHE A 85 2.03 6.56 -5.97
N LEU A 86 1.83 7.51 -5.05
CA LEU A 86 0.51 8.09 -4.84
C LEU A 86 -0.01 8.77 -6.12
N GLY A 87 0.82 9.54 -6.80
CA GLY A 87 0.51 10.20 -8.07
C GLY A 87 0.06 9.21 -9.14
N VAL A 88 0.86 8.17 -9.39
CA VAL A 88 0.57 7.16 -10.41
C VAL A 88 -0.68 6.35 -10.03
N PHE A 89 -0.74 5.79 -8.82
CA PHE A 89 -1.81 4.85 -8.47
C PHE A 89 -3.15 5.50 -8.17
N LYS A 90 -3.18 6.78 -7.76
CA LYS A 90 -4.42 7.47 -7.43
C LYS A 90 -4.87 8.47 -8.48
N TYR A 91 -3.93 9.08 -9.21
CA TYR A 91 -4.23 10.22 -10.07
C TYR A 91 -3.89 10.00 -11.54
N ALA A 92 -3.23 8.89 -11.93
CA ALA A 92 -2.89 8.67 -13.34
C ALA A 92 -4.12 8.75 -14.25
N ASP A 93 -5.22 8.08 -13.89
CA ASP A 93 -6.45 8.07 -14.69
C ASP A 93 -7.04 9.49 -14.82
N LEU A 94 -7.09 10.25 -13.72
CA LEU A 94 -7.53 11.66 -13.72
C LEU A 94 -6.66 12.54 -14.62
N PHE A 95 -5.33 12.35 -14.59
CA PHE A 95 -4.40 13.09 -15.45
C PHE A 95 -4.62 12.74 -16.92
N THR A 96 -4.78 11.46 -17.26
CA THR A 96 -5.04 11.04 -18.64
C THR A 96 -6.39 11.56 -19.16
N GLU A 97 -7.44 11.53 -18.33
CA GLU A 97 -8.75 12.08 -18.69
C GLU A 97 -8.67 13.59 -18.91
N THR A 98 -8.00 14.33 -18.03
CA THR A 98 -7.85 15.79 -18.15
C THR A 98 -7.11 16.17 -19.43
N ILE A 99 -6.04 15.44 -19.77
CA ILE A 99 -5.25 15.66 -20.99
C ILE A 99 -6.09 15.34 -22.24
N ASN A 100 -6.86 14.24 -22.23
CA ASN A 100 -7.73 13.86 -23.35
C ASN A 100 -8.83 14.91 -23.61
N VAL A 101 -9.45 15.43 -22.56
CA VAL A 101 -10.47 16.48 -22.67
C VAL A 101 -9.88 17.79 -23.21
N PHE A 102 -8.67 18.17 -22.76
CA PHE A 102 -8.01 19.40 -23.22
C PHE A 102 -7.49 19.33 -24.65
N LEU A 103 -6.96 18.18 -25.08
CA LEU A 103 -6.41 17.99 -26.43
C LEU A 103 -7.47 17.59 -27.47
N GLY A 104 -8.71 17.32 -27.06
CA GLY A 104 -9.79 16.87 -27.94
C GLY A 104 -9.55 15.48 -28.55
N TRP A 105 -8.67 14.68 -27.93
CA TRP A 105 -8.36 13.33 -28.40
C TRP A 105 -9.49 12.39 -27.99
N THR A 106 -10.33 12.01 -28.96
CA THR A 106 -11.46 11.09 -28.79
C THR A 106 -11.06 9.61 -28.79
N HIS A 107 -9.77 9.31 -28.93
CA HIS A 107 -9.29 7.95 -28.73
C HIS A 107 -9.19 7.66 -27.25
N GLN A 108 -9.83 6.58 -26.79
CA GLN A 108 -9.51 5.90 -25.53
C GLN A 108 -8.00 5.65 -25.51
N LEU A 109 -7.22 6.59 -24.99
CA LEU A 109 -5.82 6.37 -24.72
C LEU A 109 -5.79 5.32 -23.63
N CYS A 110 -5.41 4.11 -24.05
CA CYS A 110 -4.90 2.99 -23.28
C CYS A 110 -5.27 3.10 -21.80
N ASP A 111 -6.32 2.38 -21.37
CA ASP A 111 -6.57 2.15 -19.95
C ASP A 111 -5.22 1.78 -19.32
N ILE A 112 -4.61 2.70 -18.56
CA ILE A 112 -3.42 2.43 -17.76
C ILE A 112 -3.89 1.65 -16.52
N THR A 113 -4.76 0.65 -16.74
CA THR A 113 -5.04 -0.42 -15.80
C THR A 113 -3.82 -1.33 -15.81
N ILE A 114 -2.73 -0.86 -15.20
CA ILE A 114 -1.57 -1.69 -14.85
C ILE A 114 -2.01 -2.86 -13.95
N PHE A 115 -3.19 -2.74 -13.31
CA PHE A 115 -3.87 -3.86 -12.68
C PHE A 115 -5.38 -3.83 -12.99
N PRO A 116 -5.96 -4.92 -13.52
CA PRO A 116 -7.39 -4.98 -13.78
C PRO A 116 -8.14 -4.92 -12.46
N TYR A 117 -8.97 -3.88 -12.28
CA TYR A 117 -9.99 -3.86 -11.24
C TYR A 117 -10.93 -5.06 -11.47
N LYS A 118 -10.92 -6.02 -10.55
CA LYS A 118 -12.01 -6.99 -10.37
C LYS A 118 -12.57 -6.81 -8.98
#